data_AF-A0A0S8FBZ9-F1
#
_entry.id   AF-A0A0S8FBZ9-F1
#
_cell.length_a   1.000
_cell.length_b   1.000
_cell.length_c   1.000
_cell.angle_alpha   90.00
_cell.angle_beta   90.00
_cell.angle_gamma   90.00
#
_symmetry.space_group_name_H-M   'P 1'
#
loop_
_entity.id
_entity.type
_entity.pdbx_description
1 polymer ?
#
loop_
_entity_poly.entity_id
_entity_poly.type
_entity_poly.pdbx_seq_one_letter_code
_entity_poly.pdbx_strand_id
1 'polypeptide(L)'
;MAPVAHGIGPGNPIVYQSLGICSALAVTNQLDKTLVMCASLTFVATLSCLLVSLLRHWTPRRVRMVTQMLIIATLVILVDLYLRSHWIGMRNALGPYLE
;
A
#
# COMPACT_ATOMS: atom_id res chain seq x y z
N MET A 1 8.29 -27.48 -6.26
CA MET A 1 7.17 -27.20 -5.33
C MET A 1 7.29 -28.14 -4.14
N ALA A 2 7.78 -27.61 -3.00
CA ALA A 2 7.69 -28.11 -1.61
C ALA A 2 8.89 -27.62 -0.75
N PRO A 3 8.95 -26.31 -0.38
CA PRO A 3 9.74 -25.88 0.79
C PRO A 3 8.89 -25.21 1.90
N VAL A 4 7.56 -25.27 1.82
CA VAL A 4 6.65 -24.59 2.77
C VAL A 4 6.45 -25.34 4.10
N ALA A 5 6.61 -26.66 4.13
CA ALA A 5 6.30 -27.46 5.32
C ALA A 5 7.30 -27.31 6.48
N HIS A 6 8.58 -27.00 6.21
CA HIS A 6 9.58 -26.75 7.25
C HIS A 6 9.61 -25.29 7.73
N GLY A 7 8.94 -24.38 7.02
CA GLY A 7 8.83 -22.97 7.38
C GLY A 7 7.58 -22.61 8.18
N ILE A 8 6.58 -23.48 8.29
CA ILE A 8 5.32 -23.19 8.99
C ILE A 8 5.38 -23.54 10.50
N GLY A 9 6.49 -24.14 10.97
CA GLY A 9 6.69 -24.43 12.39
C GLY A 9 6.88 -23.19 13.28
N PRO A 10 6.78 -23.34 14.61
CA PRO A 10 6.76 -22.25 15.61
C PRO A 10 8.07 -21.43 15.75
N GLY A 11 9.04 -21.63 14.86
CA GLY A 11 10.32 -20.93 14.86
C GLY A 11 10.53 -20.00 13.66
N ASN A 12 9.53 -19.80 12.80
CA ASN A 12 9.69 -18.95 11.62
C ASN A 12 9.38 -17.47 11.94
N PRO A 13 10.40 -16.58 11.96
CA PRO A 13 10.19 -15.15 12.19
C PRO A 13 9.28 -14.50 11.14
N ILE A 14 9.11 -15.09 9.96
CA ILE A 14 8.24 -14.59 8.88
C ILE A 14 6.76 -14.75 9.25
N VAL A 15 6.41 -15.81 10.01
CA VAL A 15 5.02 -16.07 10.45
C VAL A 15 4.69 -15.21 11.68
N TYR A 16 5.68 -14.96 12.55
CA TYR A 16 5.54 -14.07 13.70
C TYR A 16 5.57 -12.57 13.33
N GLN A 17 6.32 -12.17 12.29
CA GLN A 17 6.54 -10.76 11.97
C GLN A 17 5.45 -10.10 11.14
N SER A 18 4.26 -10.71 11.04
CA SER A 18 3.02 -9.96 10.78
C SER A 18 3.12 -8.91 9.66
N LEU A 19 3.85 -9.26 8.58
CA LEU A 19 4.31 -8.29 7.57
C LEU A 19 3.15 -7.68 6.77
N GLY A 20 1.92 -8.18 6.98
CA GLY A 20 0.68 -7.69 6.39
C GLY A 20 -0.50 -7.44 7.34
N ILE A 21 -0.37 -7.62 8.67
CA ILE A 21 -1.53 -7.42 9.56
C ILE A 21 -1.91 -5.94 9.70
N CYS A 22 -0.93 -5.04 9.61
CA CYS A 22 -1.15 -3.60 9.79
C CYS A 22 -2.08 -3.04 8.70
N SER A 23 -1.83 -3.41 7.44
CA SER A 23 -2.69 -3.02 6.32
C SER A 23 -4.06 -3.71 6.37
N ALA A 24 -4.16 -4.93 6.91
CA ALA A 24 -5.42 -5.63 7.08
C ALA A 24 -6.30 -5.00 8.17
N LEU A 25 -5.74 -4.69 9.35
CA LEU A 25 -6.49 -4.01 10.43
C LEU A 25 -6.91 -2.59 10.05
N ALA A 26 -6.07 -1.86 9.30
CA ALA A 26 -6.36 -0.48 8.92
C ALA A 26 -7.53 -0.36 7.93
N VAL A 27 -7.81 -1.42 7.15
CA VAL A 27 -8.68 -1.36 5.98
C VAL A 27 -10.07 -1.97 6.20
N THR A 28 -10.32 -2.56 7.38
CA THR A 28 -11.61 -3.18 7.74
C THR A 28 -12.65 -2.21 8.31
N ASN A 29 -12.28 -0.96 8.61
CA ASN A 29 -13.18 -0.02 9.26
C ASN A 29 -14.25 0.56 8.31
N GLN A 30 -13.97 0.68 7.01
CA GLN A 30 -14.89 1.30 6.06
C GLN A 30 -14.70 0.74 4.64
N LEU A 31 -15.63 -0.11 4.19
CA LEU A 31 -15.54 -0.80 2.89
C LEU A 31 -15.51 0.18 1.70
N ASP A 32 -16.28 1.27 1.75
CA ASP A 32 -16.31 2.28 0.70
C ASP A 32 -14.95 2.96 0.48
N LYS A 33 -14.21 3.24 1.57
CA LYS A 33 -12.87 3.83 1.50
C LYS A 33 -11.86 2.85 0.92
N THR A 34 -11.95 1.62 1.39
CA THR A 34 -11.05 0.53 1.04
C THR A 34 -11.08 0.21 -0.45
N LEU A 35 -12.27 0.11 -1.04
CA LEU A 35 -12.41 -0.18 -2.47
C LEU A 35 -11.76 0.90 -3.33
N VAL A 36 -11.96 2.17 -2.97
CA VAL A 36 -11.37 3.32 -3.67
C VAL A 36 -9.85 3.36 -3.50
N MET A 37 -9.34 3.07 -2.30
CA MET A 37 -7.91 2.99 -2.02
C MET A 37 -7.23 1.85 -2.80
N CYS A 38 -7.82 0.64 -2.83
CA CYS A 38 -7.28 -0.51 -3.57
C CYS A 38 -7.30 -0.30 -5.09
N ALA A 39 -8.38 0.28 -5.64
CA ALA A 39 -8.45 0.61 -7.07
C ALA A 39 -7.38 1.64 -7.47
N SER A 40 -7.21 2.68 -6.65
CA SER A 40 -6.19 3.71 -6.84
C SER A 40 -4.77 3.13 -6.78
N LEU A 41 -4.50 2.30 -5.78
CA LEU A 41 -3.21 1.62 -5.61
C LEU A 41 -2.87 0.70 -6.77
N THR A 42 -3.84 -0.05 -7.31
CA THR A 42 -3.62 -0.98 -8.44
C THR A 42 -3.20 -0.21 -9.71
N PHE A 43 -3.86 0.92 -9.98
CA PHE A 43 -3.52 1.79 -11.10
C PHE A 43 -2.13 2.42 -10.93
N VAL A 44 -1.86 2.99 -9.75
CA VAL A 44 -0.57 3.60 -9.42
C VAL A 44 0.57 2.59 -9.44
N ALA A 45 0.37 1.39 -8.89
CA ALA A 45 1.37 0.33 -8.85
C ALA A 45 1.74 -0.14 -10.27
N THR A 46 0.77 -0.23 -11.17
CA THR A 46 1.01 -0.57 -12.57
C THR A 46 1.89 0.47 -13.26
N LEU A 47 1.58 1.76 -13.09
CA LEU A 47 2.39 2.86 -13.61
C LEU A 47 3.79 2.93 -12.97
N SER A 48 3.89 2.67 -11.67
CA SER A 48 5.15 2.65 -10.94
C SER A 48 6.07 1.54 -11.44
N CYS A 49 5.54 0.34 -11.69
CA CYS A 49 6.31 -0.76 -12.28
C CYS A 49 6.87 -0.42 -13.67
N LEU A 50 6.10 0.30 -14.49
CA LEU A 50 6.56 0.77 -15.80
C LEU A 50 7.68 1.80 -15.67
N LEU A 51 7.52 2.77 -14.76
CA LEU A 51 8.52 3.82 -14.52
C LEU A 51 9.83 3.25 -13.94
N VAL A 52 9.72 2.34 -12.96
CA VAL A 52 10.87 1.65 -12.35
C VAL A 52 11.62 0.78 -13.36
N SER A 53 10.90 0.17 -14.31
CA SER A 53 11.52 -0.59 -15.40
C SER A 53 12.40 0.29 -16.28
N LEU A 54 11.97 1.53 -16.56
CA LEU A 54 12.71 2.51 -17.34
C LEU A 54 13.94 3.06 -16.59
N LEU A 55 13.82 3.29 -15.28
CA LEU A 55 14.91 3.80 -14.41
C LEU A 55 15.94 2.72 -14.00
N ARG A 56 15.77 1.48 -14.49
CA ARG A 56 16.56 0.30 -14.07
C ARG A 56 18.07 0.46 -14.26
N HIS A 57 18.53 1.30 -15.19
CA HIS A 57 19.96 1.44 -15.51
C HIS A 57 20.75 2.27 -14.47
N TRP A 58 20.11 3.19 -13.76
CA TRP A 58 20.82 4.15 -12.88
C TRP A 58 20.76 3.82 -11.38
N THR A 59 20.04 2.78 -10.95
CA THR A 59 19.74 2.55 -9.52
C THR A 59 20.62 1.48 -8.86
N PRO A 60 21.59 1.86 -7.97
CA PRO A 60 22.43 0.92 -7.24
C PRO A 60 21.63 0.07 -6.22
N ARG A 61 22.08 -1.19 -6.00
CA ARG A 61 21.34 -2.27 -5.30
C ARG A 61 20.87 -1.93 -3.88
N ARG A 62 21.53 -0.99 -3.18
CA ARG A 62 21.22 -0.58 -1.81
C ARG A 62 19.94 0.27 -1.70
N VAL A 63 19.64 1.10 -2.71
CA VAL A 63 18.52 2.07 -2.63
C VAL A 63 17.23 1.56 -3.28
N ARG A 64 17.28 0.41 -3.96
CA ARG A 64 16.17 -0.08 -4.80
C ARG A 64 14.85 -0.29 -4.02
N MET A 65 14.91 -0.77 -2.76
CA MET A 65 13.72 -0.96 -1.93
C MET A 65 13.09 0.37 -1.48
N VAL A 66 13.92 1.35 -1.12
CA VAL A 66 13.45 2.68 -0.66
C VAL A 66 12.89 3.49 -1.83
N THR A 67 13.56 3.47 -2.99
CA THR A 67 13.11 4.19 -4.19
C THR A 67 11.75 3.69 -4.69
N GLN A 68 11.53 2.37 -4.69
CA GLN A 68 10.23 1.81 -5.10
C GLN A 68 9.10 2.25 -4.16
N MET A 69 9.33 2.23 -2.85
CA MET A 69 8.33 2.68 -1.87
C MET A 69 8.05 4.18 -1.97
N LEU A 70 9.08 5.00 -2.19
CA LEU A 70 8.92 6.46 -2.34
C LEU A 70 8.08 6.81 -3.57
N ILE A 71 8.37 6.18 -4.72
CA ILE A 71 7.60 6.41 -5.96
C ILE A 71 6.13 6.07 -5.73
N ILE A 72 5.84 4.89 -5.18
CA ILE A 72 4.46 4.45 -4.93
C ILE A 72 3.78 5.40 -3.93
N ALA A 73 4.47 5.81 -2.86
CA ALA A 73 3.94 6.71 -1.83
C ALA A 73 3.57 8.09 -2.39
N THR A 74 4.46 8.71 -3.17
CA THR A 74 4.18 10.03 -3.74
C THR A 74 3.01 9.98 -4.73
N LEU A 75 2.93 8.94 -5.56
CA LEU A 75 1.83 8.80 -6.51
C LEU A 75 0.49 8.53 -5.81
N VAL A 76 0.45 7.68 -4.78
CA VAL A 76 -0.81 7.39 -4.06
C VAL A 76 -1.31 8.61 -3.27
N ILE A 77 -0.42 9.41 -2.69
CA ILE A 77 -0.81 10.66 -2.00
C ILE A 77 -1.47 11.65 -2.97
N LEU A 78 -0.96 11.74 -4.20
CA LEU A 78 -1.54 12.61 -5.23
C LEU A 78 -2.97 12.16 -5.60
N VAL A 79 -3.19 10.85 -5.73
CA VAL A 79 -4.52 10.29 -6.00
C VAL A 79 -5.46 10.47 -4.80
N ASP A 80 -4.98 10.24 -3.57
CA ASP A 80 -5.78 10.45 -2.36
C ASP A 80 -6.26 11.91 -2.25
N LEU A 81 -5.37 12.88 -2.53
CA LEU A 81 -5.73 14.30 -2.54
C LEU A 81 -6.75 14.63 -3.65
N TYR A 82 -6.60 14.03 -4.83
CA TYR A 82 -7.52 14.22 -5.96
C TYR A 82 -8.93 13.69 -5.64
N LEU A 83 -9.02 12.54 -4.99
CA LEU A 83 -10.27 11.93 -4.52
C LEU A 83 -10.91 12.74 -3.40
N ARG A 84 -10.12 13.23 -2.43
CA ARG A 84 -10.60 14.07 -1.32
C ARG A 84 -11.25 15.37 -1.81
N SER A 85 -10.78 15.92 -2.94
CA SER A 85 -11.37 17.12 -3.55
C SER A 85 -12.74 16.88 -4.18
N HIS A 86 -13.02 15.68 -4.70
CA HIS A 86 -14.30 15.34 -5.33
C HIS A 86 -15.34 14.83 -4.32
N TRP A 87 -14.90 14.21 -3.21
CA TRP A 87 -15.78 13.63 -2.19
C TRP A 87 -15.80 14.49 -0.92
N ILE A 88 -16.22 15.76 -1.05
CA ILE A 88 -16.45 16.67 0.09
C ILE A 88 -17.60 16.18 1.01
N GLY A 89 -18.46 15.28 0.53
CA GLY A 89 -19.63 14.76 1.25
C GLY A 89 -19.31 13.93 2.49
N MET A 90 -18.08 13.43 2.61
CA MET A 90 -17.66 12.56 3.73
C MET A 90 -17.14 13.33 4.95
N ARG A 91 -16.96 14.65 4.83
CA ARG A 91 -16.57 15.53 5.95
C ARG A 91 -17.71 15.76 6.95
N ASN A 92 -18.98 15.64 6.52
CA ASN A 92 -20.13 16.03 7.33
C ASN A 92 -20.73 14.91 8.18
N ALA A 93 -20.42 13.64 7.91
CA ALA A 93 -20.87 12.49 8.73
C ALA A 93 -19.86 12.10 9.84
N LEU A 94 -18.71 12.79 9.91
CA LEU A 94 -17.55 12.42 10.72
C LEU A 94 -17.16 13.52 11.72
N GLY A 95 -18.10 14.38 12.10
CA GLY A 95 -17.93 15.26 13.27
C GLY A 95 -17.69 14.50 14.59
N PRO A 96 -18.34 13.34 14.86
CA PRO A 96 -18.18 12.63 16.14
C PRO A 96 -17.04 11.60 16.21
N TYR A 97 -16.20 11.45 15.18
CA TYR A 97 -15.00 10.56 15.20
C TYR A 97 -13.69 11.33 15.05
N LEU A 98 -13.75 12.65 15.23
CA LEU A 98 -12.57 13.49 15.43
C LEU A 98 -12.19 13.58 16.92
N GLU A 99 -12.81 12.73 17.75
CA GLU A 99 -12.31 12.21 19.04
C GLU A 99 -12.16 10.69 18.97
#